data_AF-A0A522FER8-F1
#
_entry.id   AF-A0A522FER8-F1
#
_cell.length_a   1.000
_cell.length_b   1.000
_cell.length_c   1.000
_cell.angle_alpha   90.00
_cell.angle_beta   90.00
_cell.angle_gamma   90.00
#
_symmetry.space_group_name_H-M   'P 1'
#
loop_
_entity.id
_entity.type
_entity.pdbx_description
1 polymer ?
#
loop_
_entity_poly.entity_id
_entity_poly.type
_entity_poly.pdbx_seq_one_letter_code
_entity_poly.pdbx_strand_id
1 'polypeptide(L)'
;LDLKEFRNPSGFERPEESVGLQYYNQSRTCLEYFLKKDITQHINPDAQLSAMRRWIMISDKLLKLHNYDAFLLIFTNIQLLAFKYYTALPQCTRELYDRLSAINSTNSTHSSLREYIAANKSQEDCFPVMLWNRSIIGLQENIRRLNNVKESKQSEKKDLIASLENSDLSRRELIHLKNKRKSLDKEIHKIRRLIAKQHLQIEDIIDEIKIAKNRKLSTKPCLQHNSYEVVLERFKNELKAEKPSSVPSTPPNSARLDTAPKSSKKREKLPIPPPQPTLYSKKLLPSFWARKGMTANTYWGQVFTSPNIKEEAAANNNGGGSERLPRSSG
;
A
#
# COMPACT_ATOMS: atom_id res chain seq x y z
N LEU A 1 7.69 4.05 -12.66
CA LEU A 1 8.68 3.02 -12.34
C LEU A 1 9.29 2.48 -13.63
N ASP A 2 10.61 2.48 -13.74
CA ASP A 2 11.34 1.88 -14.85
C ASP A 2 11.51 0.36 -14.66
N LEU A 3 11.59 -0.41 -15.74
CA LEU A 3 11.81 -1.86 -15.67
C LEU A 3 13.15 -2.22 -15.02
N LYS A 4 14.14 -1.33 -15.12
CA LYS A 4 15.45 -1.50 -14.47
C LYS A 4 15.35 -1.55 -12.95
N GLU A 5 14.38 -0.86 -12.35
CA GLU A 5 14.15 -0.84 -10.90
C GLU A 5 13.73 -2.22 -10.39
N PHE A 6 12.99 -2.99 -11.19
CA PHE A 6 12.58 -4.35 -10.83
C PHE A 6 13.68 -5.38 -11.05
N ARG A 7 14.64 -5.13 -11.95
CA ARG A 7 15.78 -6.03 -12.17
C ARG A 7 16.76 -6.00 -11.00
N ASN A 8 16.89 -4.85 -10.35
CA ASN A 8 17.73 -4.69 -9.19
C ASN A 8 16.92 -4.21 -7.97
N PRO A 9 16.46 -5.11 -7.09
CA PRO A 9 15.63 -4.74 -5.96
C PRO A 9 16.36 -3.87 -4.94
N SER A 10 17.70 -3.80 -4.96
CA SER A 10 18.42 -2.79 -4.16
C SER A 10 18.03 -1.36 -4.57
N GLY A 11 17.51 -1.17 -5.78
CA GLY A 11 16.94 0.11 -6.21
C GLY A 11 15.76 0.53 -5.34
N PHE A 12 14.93 -0.40 -4.87
CA PHE A 12 13.81 -0.08 -3.95
C PHE A 12 14.28 0.37 -2.57
N GLU A 13 15.51 0.01 -2.17
CA GLU A 13 16.14 0.47 -0.93
C GLU A 13 16.76 1.88 -1.07
N ARG A 14 17.06 2.30 -2.30
CA ARG A 14 17.67 3.60 -2.64
C ARG A 14 16.77 4.41 -3.56
N PRO A 15 15.67 4.97 -3.03
CA PRO A 15 14.74 5.74 -3.83
C PRO A 15 15.41 6.92 -4.55
N GLU A 16 16.51 7.45 -4.03
CA GLU A 16 17.22 8.61 -4.56
C GLU A 16 17.67 8.42 -6.02
N GLU A 17 17.88 7.18 -6.45
CA GLU A 17 18.40 6.85 -7.78
C GLU A 17 17.32 6.90 -8.90
N SER A 18 16.03 6.90 -8.56
CA SER A 18 14.94 6.99 -9.56
C SER A 18 13.82 7.94 -9.16
N VAL A 19 13.58 8.96 -9.97
CA VAL A 19 12.45 9.91 -9.82
C VAL A 19 11.11 9.18 -9.69
N GLY A 20 10.89 8.13 -10.48
CA GLY A 20 9.63 7.37 -10.43
C GLY A 20 9.45 6.63 -9.10
N LEU A 21 10.55 6.11 -8.55
CA LEU A 21 10.55 5.42 -7.27
C LEU A 21 10.43 6.40 -6.09
N GLN A 22 11.08 7.56 -6.17
CA GLN A 22 10.89 8.65 -5.20
C GLN A 22 9.42 9.02 -5.11
N TYR A 23 8.77 9.23 -6.25
CA TYR A 23 7.36 9.64 -6.30
C TYR A 23 6.43 8.54 -5.74
N TYR A 24 6.72 7.27 -6.07
CA TYR A 24 6.01 6.12 -5.51
C TYR A 24 6.16 6.06 -3.98
N ASN A 25 7.38 6.13 -3.46
CA ASN A 25 7.64 6.08 -2.03
C ASN A 25 7.08 7.30 -1.29
N GLN A 26 7.18 8.49 -1.86
CA GLN A 26 6.58 9.70 -1.31
C GLN A 26 5.06 9.58 -1.21
N SER A 27 4.40 9.05 -2.23
CA SER A 27 2.95 8.79 -2.22
C SER A 27 2.57 7.83 -1.08
N ARG A 28 3.36 6.77 -0.88
CA ARG A 28 3.14 5.80 0.20
C ARG A 28 3.30 6.44 1.57
N THR A 29 4.40 7.15 1.80
CA THR A 29 4.67 7.84 3.06
C THR A 29 3.59 8.87 3.39
N CYS A 30 3.14 9.62 2.40
CA CYS A 30 2.06 10.59 2.51
C CYS A 30 0.74 9.90 2.95
N LEU A 31 0.36 8.81 2.27
CA LEU A 31 -0.86 8.07 2.58
C LEU A 31 -0.80 7.42 3.97
N GLU A 32 0.35 6.85 4.34
CA GLU A 32 0.59 6.28 5.67
C GLU A 32 0.48 7.34 6.77
N TYR A 33 1.09 8.51 6.57
CA TYR A 33 1.02 9.62 7.50
C TYR A 33 -0.43 10.06 7.72
N PHE A 34 -1.19 10.31 6.64
CA PHE A 34 -2.58 10.75 6.77
C PHE A 34 -3.47 9.70 7.42
N LEU A 35 -3.28 8.42 7.14
CA LEU A 35 -4.00 7.33 7.80
C LEU A 35 -3.74 7.32 9.30
N LYS A 36 -2.46 7.32 9.69
CA LYS A 36 -2.07 7.28 11.11
C LYS A 36 -2.60 8.52 11.83
N LYS A 37 -2.39 9.70 11.25
CA LYS A 37 -2.83 10.97 11.80
C LYS A 37 -4.35 11.05 11.93
N ASP A 38 -5.12 10.65 10.90
CA ASP A 38 -6.59 10.66 10.95
C ASP A 38 -7.11 9.82 12.12
N ILE A 39 -6.47 8.68 12.41
CA ILE A 39 -6.87 7.83 13.53
C ILE A 39 -6.38 8.41 14.86
N THR A 40 -5.11 8.82 14.98
CA THR A 40 -4.50 9.13 16.29
C THR A 40 -4.70 10.58 16.74
N GLN A 41 -5.03 11.52 15.86
CA GLN A 41 -5.19 12.93 16.22
C GLN A 41 -6.43 13.21 17.09
N HIS A 42 -7.40 12.29 17.11
CA HIS A 42 -8.62 12.47 17.88
C HIS A 42 -8.38 12.13 19.35
N ILE A 43 -8.82 13.03 20.25
CA ILE A 43 -8.77 12.80 21.71
C ILE A 43 -9.88 11.81 22.13
N ASN A 44 -11.03 11.87 21.46
CA ASN A 44 -12.19 11.03 21.78
C ASN A 44 -12.01 9.62 21.17
N PRO A 45 -12.07 8.53 21.97
CA PRO A 45 -11.95 7.16 21.49
C PRO A 45 -13.03 6.79 20.45
N ASP A 46 -14.25 7.32 20.54
CA ASP A 46 -15.31 7.07 19.55
C ASP A 46 -14.97 7.67 18.19
N ALA A 47 -14.32 8.83 18.19
CA ALA A 47 -13.85 9.47 16.95
C ALA A 47 -12.69 8.68 16.32
N GLN A 48 -11.75 8.17 17.15
CA GLN A 48 -10.68 7.27 16.69
C GLN A 48 -11.27 5.99 16.07
N LEU A 49 -12.24 5.38 16.77
CA LEU A 49 -12.94 4.18 16.31
C LEU A 49 -13.70 4.45 15.01
N SER A 50 -14.38 5.59 14.90
CA SER A 50 -15.07 6.00 13.67
C SER A 50 -14.08 6.19 12.51
N ALA A 51 -12.93 6.83 12.74
CA ALA A 51 -11.87 6.96 11.74
C ALA A 51 -11.36 5.59 11.28
N MET A 52 -11.08 4.69 12.22
CA MET A 52 -10.65 3.32 11.95
C MET A 52 -11.66 2.55 11.08
N ARG A 53 -12.96 2.63 11.41
CA ARG A 53 -14.04 2.02 10.61
C ARG A 53 -14.05 2.53 9.16
N ARG A 54 -13.88 3.84 8.96
CA ARG A 54 -13.80 4.41 7.61
C ARG A 54 -12.62 3.84 6.83
N TRP A 55 -11.45 3.74 7.44
CA TRP A 55 -10.26 3.19 6.80
C TRP A 55 -10.42 1.71 6.43
N ILE A 56 -11.10 0.90 7.26
CA ILE A 56 -11.45 -0.49 6.91
C ILE A 56 -12.35 -0.54 5.66
N MET A 57 -13.36 0.33 5.58
CA MET A 57 -14.24 0.43 4.40
C MET A 57 -13.48 0.92 3.15
N ILE A 58 -12.54 1.85 3.32
CA ILE A 58 -11.67 2.32 2.23
C ILE A 58 -10.80 1.17 1.71
N SER A 59 -10.21 0.36 2.60
CA SER A 59 -9.45 -0.83 2.20
C SER A 59 -10.28 -1.81 1.38
N ASP A 60 -11.51 -2.12 1.80
CA ASP A 60 -12.43 -2.97 1.03
C ASP A 60 -12.70 -2.41 -0.36
N LYS A 61 -12.93 -1.10 -0.45
CA LYS A 61 -13.17 -0.42 -1.73
C LYS A 61 -11.94 -0.47 -2.64
N LEU A 62 -10.73 -0.26 -2.09
CA LEU A 62 -9.49 -0.34 -2.86
C LEU A 62 -9.24 -1.75 -3.41
N LEU A 63 -9.51 -2.78 -2.60
CA LEU A 63 -9.41 -4.17 -3.03
C LEU A 63 -10.38 -4.48 -4.19
N LYS A 64 -11.63 -4.03 -4.08
CA LYS A 64 -12.65 -4.18 -5.15
C LYS A 64 -12.36 -3.37 -6.40
N LEU A 65 -11.64 -2.25 -6.27
CA LEU A 65 -11.19 -1.42 -7.39
C LEU A 65 -9.85 -1.90 -7.97
N HIS A 66 -9.38 -3.09 -7.59
CA HIS A 66 -8.12 -3.66 -8.04
C HIS A 66 -6.88 -2.79 -7.75
N ASN A 67 -6.98 -1.90 -6.75
CA ASN A 67 -5.85 -1.12 -6.24
C ASN A 67 -5.20 -1.85 -5.07
N TYR A 68 -4.57 -2.98 -5.39
CA TYR A 68 -4.01 -3.91 -4.42
C TYR A 68 -2.85 -3.28 -3.63
N ASP A 69 -2.07 -2.40 -4.25
CA ASP A 69 -0.94 -1.74 -3.60
C ASP A 69 -1.38 -0.77 -2.49
N ALA A 70 -2.41 0.04 -2.76
CA ALA A 70 -2.98 0.92 -1.75
C ALA A 70 -3.75 0.12 -0.68
N PHE A 71 -4.47 -0.93 -1.08
CA PHE A 71 -5.09 -1.87 -0.13
C PHE A 71 -4.06 -2.44 0.84
N LEU A 72 -2.98 -3.02 0.34
CA LEU A 72 -1.89 -3.59 1.14
C LEU A 72 -1.31 -2.57 2.12
N LEU A 73 -0.98 -1.37 1.63
CA LEU A 73 -0.39 -0.32 2.46
C LEU A 73 -1.34 0.11 3.59
N ILE A 74 -2.59 0.44 3.25
CA ILE A 74 -3.57 0.92 4.23
C ILE A 74 -3.89 -0.21 5.21
N PHE A 75 -4.23 -1.40 4.72
CA PHE A 75 -4.74 -2.46 5.57
C PHE A 75 -3.66 -3.04 6.50
N THR A 76 -2.39 -3.09 6.06
CA THR A 76 -1.28 -3.44 6.96
C THR A 76 -1.15 -2.44 8.10
N ASN A 77 -1.28 -1.14 7.82
CA ASN A 77 -1.25 -0.11 8.87
C ASN A 77 -2.48 -0.19 9.80
N ILE A 78 -3.66 -0.50 9.27
CA ILE A 78 -4.85 -0.79 10.08
C ILE A 78 -4.56 -1.97 11.02
N GLN A 79 -4.03 -3.09 10.53
CA GLN A 79 -3.71 -4.26 11.36
C GLN A 79 -2.75 -3.92 12.51
N LEU A 80 -1.74 -3.06 12.26
CA LEU A 80 -0.81 -2.60 13.29
C LEU A 80 -1.48 -1.72 14.37
N LEU A 81 -2.55 -0.99 14.02
CA LEU A 81 -3.29 -0.13 14.95
C LEU A 81 -4.47 -0.87 15.61
N ALA A 82 -4.94 -1.96 15.02
CA ALA A 82 -6.20 -2.62 15.36
C ALA A 82 -6.22 -3.20 16.78
N PHE A 83 -5.07 -3.56 17.36
CA PHE A 83 -5.01 -4.15 18.70
C PHE A 83 -5.71 -3.31 19.78
N LYS A 84 -5.76 -1.98 19.61
CA LYS A 84 -6.41 -1.06 20.54
C LYS A 84 -7.92 -0.94 20.34
N TYR A 85 -8.42 -1.21 19.13
CA TYR A 85 -9.77 -0.83 18.72
C TYR A 85 -10.65 -2.02 18.34
N TYR A 86 -10.07 -3.19 18.11
CA TYR A 86 -10.75 -4.34 17.53
C TYR A 86 -11.99 -4.77 18.33
N THR A 87 -11.88 -4.86 19.66
CA THR A 87 -13.00 -5.27 20.53
C THR A 87 -14.16 -4.26 20.52
N ALA A 88 -13.87 -2.98 20.29
CA ALA A 88 -14.85 -1.91 20.23
C ALA A 88 -15.51 -1.76 18.85
N LEU A 89 -14.99 -2.41 17.80
CA LEU A 89 -15.59 -2.34 16.47
C LEU A 89 -16.98 -2.99 16.46
N PRO A 90 -17.96 -2.38 15.74
CA PRO A 90 -19.25 -3.03 15.50
C PRO A 90 -19.08 -4.36 14.79
N GLN A 91 -19.98 -5.31 15.07
CA GLN A 91 -19.91 -6.68 14.56
C GLN A 91 -19.70 -6.76 13.04
N CYS A 92 -20.50 -6.02 12.26
CA CYS A 92 -20.39 -5.99 10.80
C CYS A 92 -19.02 -5.46 10.31
N THR A 93 -18.38 -4.55 11.07
CA THR A 93 -17.06 -4.03 10.71
C THR A 93 -15.95 -5.00 11.13
N ARG A 94 -16.13 -5.76 12.22
CA ARG A 94 -15.21 -6.85 12.60
C ARG A 94 -15.20 -7.95 11.56
N GLU A 95 -16.37 -8.41 11.12
CA GLU A 95 -16.48 -9.43 10.07
C GLU A 95 -15.79 -8.98 8.76
N LEU A 96 -15.97 -7.72 8.38
CA LEU A 96 -15.27 -7.14 7.24
C LEU A 96 -13.75 -7.12 7.46
N TYR A 97 -13.30 -6.67 8.63
CA TYR A 97 -11.88 -6.67 8.99
C TYR A 97 -11.30 -8.09 8.96
N ASP A 98 -11.97 -9.08 9.53
CA ASP A 98 -11.50 -10.46 9.58
C ASP A 98 -11.39 -11.05 8.18
N ARG A 99 -12.37 -10.77 7.30
CA ARG A 99 -12.30 -11.14 5.89
C ARG A 99 -11.10 -10.51 5.19
N LEU A 100 -10.91 -9.20 5.34
CA LEU A 100 -9.77 -8.51 4.72
C LEU A 100 -8.44 -8.99 5.31
N SER A 101 -8.40 -9.36 6.59
CA SER A 101 -7.25 -9.97 7.27
C SER A 101 -6.91 -11.34 6.73
N ALA A 102 -7.92 -12.18 6.47
CA ALA A 102 -7.72 -13.46 5.81
C ALA A 102 -7.14 -13.29 4.39
N ILE A 103 -7.64 -12.32 3.63
CA ILE A 103 -7.12 -12.01 2.28
C ILE A 103 -5.68 -11.46 2.38
N ASN A 104 -5.40 -10.54 3.31
CA ASN A 104 -4.08 -9.93 3.49
C ASN A 104 -3.10 -10.81 4.29
N SER A 105 -3.43 -12.08 4.54
CA SER A 105 -2.57 -12.95 5.33
C SER A 105 -1.16 -13.01 4.73
N THR A 106 -0.14 -12.82 5.57
CA THR A 106 1.27 -12.90 5.14
C THR A 106 1.74 -14.34 4.98
N ASN A 107 0.90 -15.32 5.34
CA ASN A 107 1.16 -16.74 5.14
C ASN A 107 1.45 -17.00 3.65
N SER A 108 2.51 -17.77 3.39
CA SER A 108 2.92 -18.16 2.03
C SER A 108 3.01 -16.99 1.03
N THR A 109 3.53 -15.83 1.46
CA THR A 109 3.78 -14.66 0.58
C THR A 109 2.49 -14.08 -0.03
N HIS A 110 1.47 -13.89 0.81
CA HIS A 110 0.15 -13.37 0.42
C HIS A 110 -0.57 -14.26 -0.61
N SER A 111 -0.58 -15.58 -0.39
CA SER A 111 -1.23 -16.54 -1.30
C SER A 111 -2.71 -16.21 -1.54
N SER A 112 -3.48 -15.95 -0.49
CA SER A 112 -4.90 -15.62 -0.59
C SER A 112 -5.15 -14.34 -1.39
N LEU A 113 -4.33 -13.31 -1.24
CA LEU A 113 -4.41 -12.10 -2.06
C LEU A 113 -4.04 -12.39 -3.53
N ARG A 114 -3.04 -13.23 -3.78
CA ARG A 114 -2.66 -13.61 -5.15
C ARG A 114 -3.75 -14.43 -5.83
N GLU A 115 -4.38 -15.34 -5.12
CA GLU A 115 -5.56 -16.08 -5.59
C GLU A 115 -6.72 -15.13 -5.89
N TYR A 116 -6.97 -14.17 -4.99
CA TYR A 116 -7.97 -13.12 -5.22
C TYR A 116 -7.67 -12.31 -6.48
N ILE A 117 -6.43 -11.86 -6.67
CA ILE A 117 -5.98 -11.13 -7.87
C ILE A 117 -6.17 -12.00 -9.12
N ALA A 118 -5.81 -13.28 -9.05
CA ALA A 118 -5.92 -14.21 -10.17
C ALA A 118 -7.38 -14.47 -10.58
N ALA A 119 -8.29 -14.57 -9.61
CA ALA A 119 -9.71 -14.77 -9.84
C ALA A 119 -10.42 -13.50 -10.34
N ASN A 120 -9.91 -12.31 -10.02
CA ASN A 120 -10.51 -11.02 -10.32
C ASN A 120 -9.69 -10.20 -11.33
N LYS A 121 -9.02 -10.85 -12.29
CA LYS A 121 -8.20 -10.15 -13.28
C LYS A 121 -9.08 -9.25 -14.16
N SER A 122 -8.78 -7.96 -14.18
CA SER A 122 -9.39 -6.96 -15.05
C SER A 122 -8.35 -6.28 -15.95
N GLN A 123 -8.80 -5.75 -17.08
CA GLN A 123 -7.95 -4.91 -17.93
C GLN A 123 -7.60 -3.57 -17.23
N GLU A 124 -8.42 -3.13 -16.27
CA GLU A 124 -8.20 -1.92 -15.46
C GLU A 124 -7.36 -2.16 -14.19
N ASP A 125 -6.82 -3.37 -13.99
CA ASP A 125 -6.07 -3.71 -12.78
C ASP A 125 -4.88 -2.76 -12.58
N CYS A 126 -4.80 -2.18 -11.38
CA CYS A 126 -3.60 -1.45 -10.98
C CYS A 126 -2.47 -2.45 -10.75
N PHE A 127 -1.30 -2.08 -11.24
CA PHE A 127 -0.09 -2.87 -11.13
C PHE A 127 0.35 -3.00 -9.65
N PRO A 128 0.36 -4.22 -9.05
CA PRO A 128 0.65 -4.39 -7.62
C PRO A 128 2.16 -4.47 -7.36
N VAL A 129 2.83 -3.31 -7.47
CA VAL A 129 4.29 -3.15 -7.36
C VAL A 129 4.87 -3.90 -6.16
N MET A 130 4.24 -3.79 -4.99
CA MET A 130 4.80 -4.37 -3.76
C MET A 130 4.85 -5.90 -3.80
N LEU A 131 3.82 -6.54 -4.33
CA LEU A 131 3.76 -8.01 -4.40
C LEU A 131 4.83 -8.57 -5.33
N TRP A 132 5.13 -7.85 -6.40
CA TRP A 132 6.05 -8.29 -7.43
C TRP A 132 7.49 -8.01 -7.02
N ASN A 133 7.76 -6.83 -6.46
CA ASN A 133 9.05 -6.54 -5.87
C ASN A 133 9.39 -7.58 -4.79
N ARG A 134 8.44 -7.92 -3.91
CA ARG A 134 8.62 -8.98 -2.91
C ARG A 134 8.89 -10.35 -3.53
N SER A 135 8.20 -10.72 -4.61
CA SER A 135 8.48 -11.97 -5.34
C SER A 135 9.89 -12.00 -5.91
N ILE A 136 10.32 -10.91 -6.55
CA ILE A 136 11.66 -10.79 -7.15
C ILE A 136 12.74 -10.89 -6.07
N ILE A 137 12.60 -10.16 -4.96
CA ILE A 137 13.52 -10.24 -3.82
C ILE A 137 13.62 -11.67 -3.31
N GLY A 138 12.48 -12.35 -3.12
CA GLY A 138 12.46 -13.74 -2.66
C GLY A 138 13.16 -14.70 -3.63
N LEU A 139 12.97 -14.52 -4.94
CA LEU A 139 13.65 -15.33 -5.96
C LEU A 139 15.16 -15.06 -5.99
N GLN A 140 15.59 -13.81 -5.89
CA GLN A 140 17.01 -13.46 -5.88
C GLN A 140 17.73 -13.97 -4.63
N GLU A 141 17.10 -13.89 -3.46
CA GLU A 141 17.64 -14.46 -2.22
C GLU A 141 17.76 -15.99 -2.33
N ASN A 142 16.79 -16.66 -2.95
CA ASN A 142 16.89 -18.08 -3.22
C ASN A 142 18.03 -18.42 -4.19
N ILE A 143 18.23 -17.63 -5.25
CA ILE A 143 19.35 -17.79 -6.18
C ILE A 143 20.68 -17.65 -5.44
N ARG A 144 20.80 -16.63 -4.57
CA ARG A 144 21.99 -16.43 -3.73
C ARG A 144 22.28 -17.64 -2.84
N ARG A 145 21.26 -18.15 -2.14
CA ARG A 145 21.40 -19.37 -1.31
C ARG A 145 21.85 -20.58 -2.13
N LEU A 146 21.24 -20.79 -3.30
CA LEU A 146 21.61 -21.90 -4.19
C LEU A 146 23.04 -21.75 -4.72
N ASN A 147 23.50 -20.53 -5.02
CA ASN A 147 24.88 -20.28 -5.41
C ASN A 147 25.86 -20.61 -4.28
N ASN A 148 25.58 -20.22 -3.03
CA ASN A 148 26.43 -20.59 -1.89
C ASN A 148 26.56 -22.11 -1.73
N VAL A 149 25.44 -22.84 -1.84
CA VAL A 149 25.45 -24.31 -1.79
C VAL A 149 26.24 -24.91 -2.95
N LYS A 150 26.07 -24.37 -4.16
CA LYS A 150 26.82 -24.78 -5.35
C LYS A 150 28.32 -24.57 -5.16
N GLU A 151 28.74 -23.42 -4.63
CA GLU A 151 30.15 -23.08 -4.37
C GLU A 151 30.77 -24.02 -3.33
N SER A 152 30.06 -24.29 -2.22
CA SER A 152 30.48 -25.27 -1.22
C SER A 152 30.69 -26.66 -1.84
N LYS A 153 29.74 -27.12 -2.66
CA LYS A 153 29.84 -28.42 -3.36
C LYS A 153 30.95 -28.45 -4.40
N GLN A 154 31.23 -27.31 -5.05
CA GLN A 154 32.35 -27.17 -5.97
C GLN A 154 33.70 -27.21 -5.25
N SER A 155 33.80 -26.64 -4.04
CA SER A 155 34.98 -26.77 -3.18
C SER A 155 35.20 -28.22 -2.79
N GLU A 156 34.17 -28.89 -2.26
CA GLU A 156 34.25 -30.32 -1.90
C GLU A 156 34.69 -31.19 -3.08
N LYS A 157 34.20 -30.89 -4.28
CA LYS A 157 34.61 -31.57 -5.50
C LYS A 157 36.10 -31.33 -5.82
N LYS A 158 36.61 -30.11 -5.66
CA LYS A 158 38.03 -29.80 -5.89
C LYS A 158 38.92 -30.57 -4.90
N ASP A 159 38.54 -30.60 -3.62
CA ASP A 159 39.28 -31.33 -2.58
C ASP A 159 39.30 -32.85 -2.87
N LEU A 160 38.20 -33.40 -3.37
CA LEU A 160 38.13 -34.79 -3.81
C LEU A 160 38.97 -35.07 -5.06
N ILE A 161 39.10 -34.10 -5.97
CA ILE A 161 39.99 -34.25 -7.14
C ILE A 161 41.44 -34.26 -6.68
N ALA A 162 41.84 -33.33 -5.81
CA ALA A 162 43.18 -33.33 -5.22
C ALA A 162 43.48 -34.64 -4.48
N SER A 163 42.50 -35.17 -3.73
CA SER A 163 42.64 -36.46 -3.06
C SER A 163 42.84 -37.62 -4.04
N LEU A 164 42.16 -37.60 -5.20
CA LEU A 164 42.28 -38.61 -6.24
C LEU A 164 43.64 -38.60 -6.98
N GLU A 165 44.36 -37.48 -6.94
CA GLU A 165 45.68 -37.32 -7.55
C GLU A 165 46.80 -37.90 -6.67
N ASN A 166 46.52 -38.21 -5.40
CA ASN A 166 47.49 -38.86 -4.51
C ASN A 166 47.66 -40.36 -4.87
N SER A 167 48.92 -40.74 -5.14
CA SER A 167 49.33 -42.06 -5.65
C SER A 167 49.04 -43.25 -4.74
N ASP A 168 48.88 -43.03 -3.43
CA ASP A 168 48.90 -44.08 -2.40
C ASP A 168 47.51 -44.66 -2.04
N LEU A 169 46.48 -44.35 -2.83
CA LEU A 169 45.10 -44.79 -2.54
C LEU A 169 44.87 -46.26 -2.91
N SER A 170 44.18 -46.99 -2.03
CA SER A 170 43.73 -48.34 -2.34
C SER A 170 42.68 -48.34 -3.47
N ARG A 171 42.58 -49.44 -4.21
CA ARG A 171 41.58 -49.60 -5.28
C ARG A 171 40.14 -49.36 -4.80
N ARG A 172 39.83 -49.77 -3.56
CA ARG A 172 38.49 -49.59 -2.96
C ARG A 172 38.19 -48.12 -2.70
N GLU A 173 39.15 -47.38 -2.13
CA GLU A 173 39.02 -45.94 -1.89
C GLU A 173 38.88 -45.16 -3.19
N LEU A 174 39.66 -45.52 -4.22
CA LEU A 174 39.59 -44.87 -5.53
C LEU A 174 38.21 -45.05 -6.19
N ILE A 175 37.58 -46.21 -6.05
CA ILE A 175 36.20 -46.45 -6.50
C ILE A 175 35.21 -45.59 -5.70
N HIS A 176 35.35 -45.55 -4.37
CA HIS A 176 34.49 -44.75 -3.50
C HIS A 176 34.56 -43.26 -3.84
N LEU A 177 35.76 -42.70 -3.97
CA LEU A 177 35.97 -41.29 -4.33
C LEU A 177 35.43 -40.95 -5.73
N LYS A 178 35.61 -41.85 -6.71
CA LYS A 178 35.02 -41.69 -8.05
C LYS A 178 33.49 -41.65 -8.00
N ASN A 179 32.86 -42.50 -7.19
CA ASN A 179 31.41 -42.50 -7.01
C ASN A 179 30.92 -41.24 -6.31
N LYS A 180 31.62 -40.80 -5.26
CA LYS A 180 31.31 -39.55 -4.55
C LYS A 180 31.41 -38.33 -5.48
N ARG A 181 32.47 -38.24 -6.30
CA ARG A 181 32.62 -37.21 -7.34
C ARG A 181 31.43 -37.19 -8.31
N LYS A 182 31.02 -38.35 -8.82
CA LYS A 182 29.85 -38.46 -9.71
C LYS A 182 28.56 -38.00 -9.01
N SER A 183 28.40 -38.28 -7.72
CA SER A 183 27.26 -37.81 -6.92
C SER A 183 27.25 -36.28 -6.82
N LEU A 184 28.39 -35.67 -6.50
CA LEU A 184 28.52 -34.21 -6.43
C LEU A 184 28.24 -33.53 -7.78
N ASP A 185 28.68 -34.12 -8.88
CA ASP A 185 28.36 -33.61 -10.22
C ASP A 185 26.85 -33.59 -10.49
N LYS A 186 26.13 -34.62 -10.07
CA LYS A 186 24.65 -34.67 -10.15
C LYS A 186 24.01 -33.60 -9.26
N GLU A 187 24.49 -33.41 -8.04
CA GLU A 187 23.98 -32.39 -7.12
C GLU A 187 24.21 -30.96 -7.67
N ILE A 188 25.43 -30.65 -8.11
CA ILE A 188 25.77 -29.36 -8.73
C ILE A 188 24.90 -29.10 -9.96
N HIS A 189 24.70 -30.13 -10.80
CA HIS A 189 23.82 -30.01 -11.96
C HIS A 189 22.36 -29.73 -11.56
N LYS A 190 21.83 -30.42 -10.54
CA LYS A 190 20.50 -30.17 -9.98
C LYS A 190 20.37 -28.72 -9.49
N ILE A 191 21.36 -28.22 -8.75
CA ILE A 191 21.37 -26.83 -8.25
C ILE A 191 21.38 -25.83 -9.41
N ARG A 192 22.19 -26.06 -10.45
CA ARG A 192 22.21 -25.21 -11.67
C ARG A 192 20.83 -25.14 -12.34
N ARG A 193 20.12 -26.27 -12.44
CA ARG A 193 18.75 -26.31 -13.00
C ARG A 193 17.77 -25.51 -12.15
N LEU A 194 17.89 -25.56 -10.82
CA LEU A 194 17.04 -24.76 -9.91
C LEU A 194 17.32 -23.27 -10.05
N ILE A 195 18.59 -22.86 -10.13
CA ILE A 195 18.98 -21.46 -10.37
C ILE A 195 18.40 -20.97 -11.71
N ALA A 196 18.57 -21.75 -12.79
CA ALA A 196 18.02 -21.40 -14.09
C ALA A 196 16.48 -21.25 -14.06
N LYS A 197 15.78 -22.15 -13.36
CA LYS A 197 14.33 -22.06 -13.16
C LYS A 197 13.93 -20.75 -12.44
N GLN A 198 14.67 -20.34 -11.43
CA GLN A 198 14.38 -19.11 -10.69
C GLN A 198 14.65 -17.85 -11.53
N HIS A 199 15.71 -17.86 -12.36
CA HIS A 199 15.93 -16.77 -13.32
C HIS A 199 14.79 -16.65 -14.33
N LEU A 200 14.29 -17.77 -14.87
CA LEU A 200 13.12 -17.77 -15.74
C LEU A 200 11.90 -17.17 -15.06
N GLN A 201 11.62 -17.54 -13.81
CA GLN A 201 10.52 -16.95 -13.04
C GLN A 201 10.67 -15.43 -12.83
N ILE A 202 11.89 -14.91 -12.67
CA ILE A 202 12.13 -13.47 -12.58
C ILE A 202 11.81 -12.80 -13.92
N GLU A 203 12.26 -13.37 -15.05
CA GLU A 203 11.97 -12.82 -16.37
C GLU A 203 10.48 -12.88 -16.70
N ASP A 204 9.77 -13.96 -16.35
CA ASP A 204 8.32 -14.08 -16.50
C ASP A 204 7.61 -12.93 -15.77
N ILE A 205 8.01 -12.65 -14.51
CA ILE A 205 7.48 -11.51 -13.74
C ILE A 205 7.79 -10.20 -14.48
N ILE A 206 9.03 -9.97 -14.91
CA ILE A 206 9.41 -8.73 -15.62
C ILE A 206 8.59 -8.53 -16.91
N ASP A 207 8.32 -9.60 -17.65
CA ASP A 207 7.49 -9.55 -18.85
C ASP A 207 6.04 -9.19 -18.52
N GLU A 208 5.48 -9.73 -17.43
CA GLU A 208 4.18 -9.29 -16.93
C GLU A 208 4.20 -7.77 -16.57
N ILE A 209 5.33 -7.22 -16.08
CA ILE A 209 5.46 -5.79 -15.71
C ILE A 209 5.43 -4.96 -16.97
N LYS A 210 6.18 -5.41 -17.97
CA LYS A 210 6.26 -4.77 -19.28
C LYS A 210 4.89 -4.73 -19.95
N ILE A 211 4.14 -5.84 -19.89
CA ILE A 211 2.77 -5.90 -20.39
C ILE A 211 1.90 -4.90 -19.64
N ALA A 212 1.93 -4.89 -18.30
CA ALA A 212 1.11 -3.98 -17.49
C ALA A 212 1.44 -2.50 -17.72
N LYS A 213 2.73 -2.16 -17.84
CA LYS A 213 3.22 -0.79 -18.12
C LYS A 213 2.75 -0.27 -19.47
N ASN A 214 2.63 -1.15 -20.47
CA ASN A 214 2.20 -0.78 -21.82
C ASN A 214 0.68 -0.73 -21.97
N ARG A 215 -0.10 -1.21 -20.99
CA ARG A 215 -1.56 -1.03 -21.00
C ARG A 215 -1.85 0.46 -20.84
N LYS A 216 -2.52 1.05 -21.83
CA LYS A 216 -3.10 2.39 -21.69
C LYS A 216 -4.13 2.29 -20.57
N LEU A 217 -3.77 2.79 -19.39
CA LEU A 217 -4.75 3.01 -18.33
C LEU A 217 -5.84 3.89 -18.95
N SER A 218 -7.07 3.38 -18.97
CA SER A 218 -8.25 4.17 -19.30
C SER A 218 -8.13 5.45 -18.48
N THR A 219 -7.95 6.58 -19.16
CA THR A 219 -7.70 7.87 -18.54
C THR A 219 -8.92 8.23 -17.70
N LYS A 220 -8.93 7.81 -16.43
CA LYS A 220 -9.89 8.31 -15.46
C LYS A 220 -9.57 9.80 -15.20
N PRO A 221 -10.60 10.63 -14.96
CA PRO A 221 -10.57 12.05 -15.29
C PRO A 221 -9.49 12.84 -14.55
N CYS A 222 -9.00 13.90 -15.20
CA CYS A 222 -8.00 14.90 -14.76
C CYS A 222 -8.16 15.44 -13.31
N LEU A 223 -9.32 15.25 -12.68
CA LEU A 223 -9.60 15.57 -11.27
C LEU A 223 -8.65 14.90 -10.27
N GLN A 224 -8.08 13.74 -10.60
CA GLN A 224 -7.20 13.00 -9.69
C GLN A 224 -5.82 13.64 -9.52
N HIS A 225 -5.26 14.28 -10.57
CA HIS A 225 -3.94 14.89 -10.50
C HIS A 225 -3.93 16.12 -9.59
N ASN A 226 -4.94 16.99 -9.72
CA ASN A 226 -5.10 18.16 -8.84
C ASN A 226 -5.30 17.75 -7.39
N SER A 227 -6.02 16.65 -7.14
CA SER A 227 -6.25 16.15 -5.78
C SER A 227 -4.97 15.64 -5.13
N TYR A 228 -4.10 14.96 -5.88
CA TYR A 228 -2.83 14.46 -5.37
C TYR A 228 -1.87 15.61 -5.01
N GLU A 229 -1.66 16.58 -5.90
CA GLU A 229 -0.75 17.70 -5.64
C GLU A 229 -1.18 18.52 -4.41
N VAL A 230 -2.50 18.75 -4.26
CA VAL A 230 -3.03 19.43 -3.06
C VAL A 230 -2.76 18.64 -1.79
N VAL A 231 -2.95 17.32 -1.82
CA VAL A 231 -2.68 16.44 -0.67
C VAL A 231 -1.18 16.41 -0.36
N LEU A 232 -0.34 16.39 -1.38
CA LEU A 232 1.12 16.37 -1.24
C LEU A 232 1.65 17.68 -0.66
N GLU A 233 1.20 18.83 -1.15
CA GLU A 233 1.57 20.12 -0.59
C GLU A 233 1.10 20.27 0.85
N ARG A 234 -0.10 19.79 1.18
CA ARG A 234 -0.58 19.73 2.56
C ARG A 234 0.34 18.88 3.44
N PHE A 235 0.74 17.70 2.98
CA PHE A 235 1.69 16.83 3.69
C PHE A 235 3.04 17.53 3.94
N LYS A 236 3.62 18.16 2.91
CA LYS A 236 4.88 18.91 3.04
C LYS A 236 4.75 20.06 4.05
N ASN A 237 3.62 20.77 4.07
CA ASN A 237 3.38 21.87 4.98
C ASN A 237 3.22 21.40 6.44
N GLU A 238 2.51 20.28 6.66
CA GLU A 238 2.36 19.68 7.98
C GLU A 238 3.71 19.17 8.54
N LEU A 239 4.54 18.53 7.71
CA LEU A 239 5.90 18.13 8.10
C LEU A 239 6.81 19.31 8.45
N LYS A 240 6.67 20.45 7.75
CA LYS A 240 7.42 21.67 8.07
C LYS A 240 6.96 22.28 9.41
N ALA A 241 5.67 22.24 9.71
CA ALA A 241 5.11 22.74 10.96
C ALA A 241 5.48 21.88 12.17
N GLU A 242 5.66 20.57 11.98
CA GLU A 242 6.07 19.63 13.04
C GLU A 242 7.57 19.70 13.39
N LYS A 243 8.43 20.26 12.51
CA LYS A 243 9.82 20.50 12.87
C LYS A 243 9.87 21.57 13.98
N PRO A 244 10.26 21.23 15.22
CA PRO A 244 10.35 22.20 16.28
C PRO A 244 11.31 23.29 15.81
N SER A 245 10.83 24.54 15.82
CA SER A 245 11.70 25.71 15.67
C SER A 245 12.87 25.50 16.62
N SER A 246 14.06 25.34 16.05
CA SER A 246 15.30 25.22 16.82
C SER A 246 15.36 26.40 17.75
N VAL A 247 15.03 26.16 19.03
CA VAL A 247 15.12 27.16 20.07
C VAL A 247 16.57 27.64 20.07
N PRO A 248 16.85 28.94 19.85
CA PRO A 248 18.20 29.45 20.02
C PRO A 248 18.57 29.24 21.48
N SER A 249 19.48 28.30 21.71
CA SER A 249 20.11 28.03 22.99
C SER A 249 20.83 29.30 23.44
N THR A 250 20.11 30.16 24.14
CA THR A 250 20.68 31.30 24.85
C THR A 250 21.24 30.73 26.16
N PRO A 251 22.54 30.89 26.46
CA PRO A 251 23.11 30.34 27.67
C PRO A 251 22.49 30.99 28.93
N PRO A 252 22.36 30.24 30.04
CA PRO A 252 21.80 30.77 31.26
C PRO A 252 22.82 31.69 31.91
N ASN A 253 22.61 33.01 31.80
CA ASN A 253 23.32 33.96 32.64
C ASN A 253 22.75 33.87 34.06
N SER A 254 23.54 33.26 34.94
CA SER A 254 23.41 33.41 36.38
C SER A 254 23.77 34.83 36.80
N ALA A 255 22.88 35.53 37.51
CA ALA A 255 23.20 36.31 38.71
C ALA A 255 21.99 37.11 39.25
N ARG A 256 21.68 36.85 40.53
CA ARG A 256 21.25 37.75 41.63
C ARG A 256 19.95 38.55 41.46
N LEU A 257 18.91 38.27 42.27
CA LEU A 257 18.66 38.64 43.69
C LEU A 257 18.13 40.07 43.89
N ASP A 258 17.03 40.12 44.63
CA ASP A 258 16.36 41.25 45.31
C ASP A 258 15.55 42.20 44.40
N THR A 259 14.29 42.54 44.64
CA THR A 259 13.59 42.79 45.92
C THR A 259 12.07 42.77 45.70
N ALA A 260 11.30 42.29 46.67
CA ALA A 260 9.86 42.54 46.81
C ALA A 260 9.63 44.04 47.21
N PRO A 261 8.42 44.67 47.11
CA PRO A 261 7.17 44.10 47.62
C PRO A 261 5.81 44.55 47.00
N LYS A 262 4.77 43.81 47.42
CA LYS A 262 3.37 44.22 47.70
C LYS A 262 2.34 44.46 46.57
N SER A 263 1.30 43.63 46.68
CA SER A 263 -0.15 43.93 46.58
C SER A 263 -0.75 44.32 45.23
N SER A 264 -1.58 43.42 44.69
CA SER A 264 -3.01 43.68 44.45
C SER A 264 -3.73 42.42 43.97
N LYS A 265 -4.83 42.11 44.65
CA LYS A 265 -5.79 41.05 44.32
C LYS A 265 -6.27 41.21 42.87
N LYS A 266 -6.07 40.21 42.02
CA LYS A 266 -6.74 40.12 40.71
C LYS A 266 -7.41 38.76 40.59
N ARG A 267 -8.74 38.82 40.47
CA ARG A 267 -9.70 37.71 40.30
C ARG A 267 -9.16 36.60 39.40
N GLU A 268 -9.12 35.41 39.97
CA GLU A 268 -9.00 34.12 39.31
C GLU A 268 -10.15 33.97 38.29
N LYS A 269 -9.83 34.00 37.00
CA LYS A 269 -10.78 33.68 35.94
C LYS A 269 -10.84 32.15 35.84
N LEU A 270 -12.05 31.61 36.03
CA LEU A 270 -12.38 30.22 35.76
C LEU A 270 -11.86 29.77 34.39
N PRO A 271 -11.44 28.50 34.23
CA PRO A 271 -10.96 27.98 32.96
C PRO A 271 -12.07 28.08 31.92
N ILE A 272 -11.77 28.75 30.80
CA ILE A 272 -12.63 28.78 29.62
C ILE A 272 -12.75 27.33 29.14
N PRO A 273 -13.96 26.76 29.01
CA PRO A 273 -14.12 25.42 28.47
C PRO A 273 -13.53 25.37 27.06
N PRO A 274 -12.87 24.26 26.66
CA PRO A 274 -12.27 24.15 25.34
C PRO A 274 -13.33 24.42 24.27
N PRO A 275 -13.00 25.16 23.20
CA PRO A 275 -13.93 25.43 22.12
C PRO A 275 -14.44 24.11 21.56
N GLN A 276 -15.77 23.94 21.56
CA GLN A 276 -16.38 22.75 21.00
C GLN A 276 -15.92 22.56 19.55
N PRO A 277 -15.67 21.32 19.10
CA PRO A 277 -15.19 21.05 17.75
C PRO A 277 -16.20 21.60 16.73
N THR A 278 -15.80 22.67 16.04
CA THR A 278 -16.57 23.36 15.00
C THR A 278 -16.53 22.62 13.66
N LEU A 279 -16.55 21.29 13.71
CA LEU A 279 -16.57 20.40 12.55
C LEU A 279 -17.80 20.65 11.64
N TYR A 280 -18.81 21.35 12.17
CA TYR A 280 -20.00 21.80 11.44
C TYR A 280 -20.14 23.33 11.34
N SER A 281 -19.03 24.09 11.37
CA SER A 281 -19.12 25.52 11.09
C SER A 281 -19.64 25.75 9.67
N LYS A 282 -20.56 26.70 9.50
CA LYS A 282 -21.14 27.09 8.20
C LYS A 282 -20.10 27.41 7.12
N LYS A 283 -18.85 27.66 7.51
CA LYS A 283 -17.71 27.94 6.62
C LYS A 283 -17.12 26.70 5.95
N LEU A 284 -17.17 25.52 6.59
CA LEU A 284 -16.55 24.30 6.06
C LEU A 284 -17.43 23.56 5.05
N LEU A 285 -18.75 23.72 5.15
CA LEU A 285 -19.72 23.13 4.22
C LEU A 285 -20.80 24.15 3.83
N PRO A 286 -20.48 25.23 3.10
CA PRO A 286 -21.47 26.25 2.72
C PRO A 286 -22.65 25.66 1.93
N SER A 287 -22.34 24.65 1.10
CA SER A 287 -23.29 23.96 0.24
C SER A 287 -24.26 23.04 1.01
N PHE A 288 -23.84 22.50 2.16
CA PHE A 288 -24.69 21.72 3.06
C PHE A 288 -25.78 22.56 3.73
N TRP A 289 -25.53 23.85 3.96
CA TRP A 289 -26.49 24.78 4.56
C TRP A 289 -27.28 25.59 3.53
N ALA A 290 -26.86 25.57 2.26
CA ALA A 290 -27.58 26.17 1.13
C ALA A 290 -28.69 25.28 0.55
N ARG A 291 -29.15 24.26 1.27
CA ARG A 291 -30.30 23.45 0.89
C ARG A 291 -31.55 24.32 0.97
N LYS A 292 -31.97 24.90 -0.15
CA LYS A 292 -33.22 25.67 -0.31
C LYS A 292 -34.45 24.77 -0.12
N GLY A 293 -34.69 24.28 1.09
CA GLY A 293 -35.83 23.41 1.42
C GLY A 293 -35.72 21.96 0.91
N MET A 294 -34.57 21.54 0.38
CA MET A 294 -34.37 20.16 -0.11
C MET A 294 -33.96 19.22 1.02
N THR A 295 -34.50 18.00 1.01
CA THR A 295 -34.07 16.96 1.96
C THR A 295 -32.61 16.56 1.71
N ALA A 296 -31.94 16.05 2.75
CA ALA A 296 -30.53 15.65 2.65
C ALA A 296 -30.29 14.62 1.54
N ASN A 297 -31.19 13.65 1.39
CA ASN A 297 -31.06 12.60 0.38
C ASN A 297 -31.22 13.15 -1.03
N THR A 298 -32.15 14.07 -1.26
CA THR A 298 -32.36 14.70 -2.59
C THR A 298 -31.15 15.54 -2.99
N TYR A 299 -30.60 16.32 -2.04
CA TYR A 299 -29.45 17.17 -2.29
C TYR A 299 -28.19 16.36 -2.65
N TRP A 300 -27.85 15.37 -1.81
CA TRP A 300 -26.67 14.53 -2.07
C TRP A 300 -26.87 13.63 -3.29
N GLY A 301 -28.10 13.16 -3.54
CA GLY A 301 -28.46 12.47 -4.77
C GLY A 301 -28.07 13.27 -6.00
N GLN A 302 -28.40 14.57 -6.06
CA GLN A 302 -28.07 15.45 -7.18
C GLN A 302 -26.57 15.80 -7.29
N VAL A 303 -25.88 15.99 -6.16
CA VAL A 303 -24.44 16.30 -6.16
C VAL A 303 -23.61 15.12 -6.68
N PHE A 304 -24.05 13.88 -6.44
CA PHE A 304 -23.34 12.67 -6.81
C PHE A 304 -23.92 11.94 -8.05
N THR A 305 -25.01 12.43 -8.65
CA THR A 305 -25.42 11.96 -9.99
C THR A 305 -24.66 12.73 -11.05
N SER A 306 -23.88 12.00 -11.87
CA SER A 306 -23.08 12.56 -12.94
C SER A 306 -23.96 13.25 -14.00
N PRO A 307 -23.57 14.42 -14.55
CA PRO A 307 -24.36 15.15 -15.54
C PRO A 307 -24.64 14.35 -16.82
N ASN A 308 -23.85 13.32 -17.13
CA ASN A 308 -24.04 12.46 -18.31
C ASN A 308 -25.34 11.64 -18.32
N ILE A 309 -26.01 11.43 -17.18
CA ILE A 309 -27.28 10.69 -17.16
C ILE A 309 -28.46 11.57 -17.60
N LYS A 310 -28.30 12.90 -17.59
CA LYS A 310 -29.38 13.83 -17.99
C LYS A 310 -29.59 13.90 -19.51
N GLU A 311 -28.56 13.60 -20.32
CA GLU A 311 -28.70 13.58 -21.78
C GLU A 311 -29.32 12.27 -22.30
N GLU A 312 -29.02 11.11 -21.70
CA GLU A 312 -29.65 9.84 -22.09
C GLU A 312 -31.16 9.79 -21.75
N ALA A 313 -31.59 10.43 -20.66
CA ALA A 313 -33.02 10.51 -20.33
C ALA A 313 -33.79 11.48 -21.24
N ALA A 314 -33.13 12.49 -21.82
CA ALA A 314 -33.75 13.40 -22.78
C ALA A 314 -33.84 12.80 -24.20
N ALA A 315 -32.89 11.92 -24.57
CA ALA A 315 -32.88 11.25 -25.87
C ALA A 315 -33.97 10.16 -26.00
N ASN A 316 -34.35 9.50 -24.90
CA ASN A 316 -35.33 8.40 -24.93
C ASN A 316 -36.82 8.81 -24.96
N ASN A 317 -37.14 10.12 -24.89
CA ASN A 317 -38.53 10.59 -24.87
C ASN A 317 -39.07 11.08 -26.22
N ASN A 318 -38.32 10.93 -27.32
CA ASN A 318 -38.75 11.34 -28.67
C ASN A 318 -39.12 10.18 -29.62
N GLY A 319 -39.26 8.96 -29.10
CA GLY A 319 -39.60 7.75 -29.88
C GLY A 319 -41.07 7.33 -29.77
N GLY A 320 -42.03 8.25 -29.87
CA GLY A 320 -43.47 7.95 -29.89
C GLY A 320 -43.94 7.44 -31.25
N GLY A 321 -43.48 6.26 -31.67
CA GLY A 321 -43.93 5.55 -32.86
C GLY A 321 -45.28 4.89 -32.63
N SER A 322 -46.27 5.32 -33.42
CA SER A 322 -47.64 4.81 -33.48
C SER A 322 -47.68 3.36 -33.97
N GLU A 323 -47.85 2.38 -33.08
CA GLU A 323 -48.24 1.01 -33.43
C GLU A 323 -49.77 0.91 -33.50
N ARG A 324 -50.28 0.80 -34.73
CA ARG A 324 -51.67 0.42 -35.02
C ARG A 324 -51.87 -1.06 -34.73
N LEU A 325 -52.80 -1.37 -33.83
CA LEU A 325 -53.38 -2.70 -33.65
C LEU A 325 -54.18 -3.12 -34.88
N PRO A 326 -54.17 -4.41 -35.28
CA PRO A 326 -55.12 -4.93 -36.25
C PRO A 326 -56.48 -5.14 -35.55
N ARG A 327 -57.53 -4.61 -36.16
CA ARG A 327 -58.92 -4.93 -35.81
C ARG A 327 -59.24 -6.34 -36.29
N SER A 328 -59.69 -7.18 -35.35
CA SER A 328 -60.45 -8.38 -35.64
C SER A 328 -61.92 -8.04 -35.90
N SER A 329 -62.56 -8.92 -36.68
CA SER A 329 -64.01 -9.18 -36.79
C SER A 329 -64.77 -8.43 -37.90
N GLY A 330 -65.37 -9.22 -38.80
CA GLY A 330 -66.40 -8.82 -39.76
C GLY A 330 -66.25 -9.49 -41.11
#